data_AF-A0A7W1Q834-F1
#
_entry.id   AF-A0A7W1Q834-F1
#
_cell.length_a   1.000
_cell.length_b   1.000
_cell.length_c   1.000
_cell.angle_alpha   90.00
_cell.angle_beta   90.00
_cell.angle_gamma   90.00
#
_symmetry.space_group_name_H-M   'P 1'
#
loop_
_entity.id
_entity.type
_entity.pdbx_description
1 polymer ?
#
loop_
_entity_poly.entity_id
_entity_poly.type
_entity_poly.pdbx_seq_one_letter_code
_entity_poly.pdbx_strand_id
1 'polypeptide(L)' 'MHLRLPAIDPGVKAFLWALVLALYAWGFMLAVGVDKGTATIVGLISFGAIFLYVRVYGENEEA' A
#
# COMPACT_ATOMS: atom_id res chain seq x y z
N MET A 1 -27.80 -14.93 14.83
CA MET A 1 -26.37 -14.91 14.46
C MET A 1 -26.04 -13.53 13.89
N HIS A 2 -25.47 -12.64 14.71
CA HIS A 2 -24.87 -11.41 14.22
C HIS A 2 -23.49 -11.79 13.67
N LEU A 3 -23.40 -12.06 12.37
CA LEU A 3 -22.13 -12.33 11.69
C LEU A 3 -21.37 -11.01 11.60
N ARG A 4 -20.75 -10.61 12.71
CA ARG A 4 -19.70 -9.60 12.66
C ARG A 4 -18.56 -10.24 11.88
N LEU A 5 -18.31 -9.75 10.67
CA LEU A 5 -17.14 -10.19 9.91
C LEU A 5 -15.92 -10.11 10.84
N PRO A 6 -15.05 -11.14 10.85
CA PRO A 6 -13.82 -11.07 11.62
C PRO A 6 -13.09 -9.79 11.22
N ALA A 7 -12.82 -8.95 12.22
CA ALA A 7 -12.11 -7.70 12.02
C ALA A 7 -10.70 -8.06 11.56
N ILE A 8 -10.40 -7.84 10.28
CA ILE A 8 -9.05 -7.98 9.74
C ILE A 8 -8.16 -6.97 10.49
N ASP A 9 -7.01 -7.41 10.97
CA ASP A 9 -6.04 -6.57 11.66
C ASP A 9 -5.73 -5.30 10.84
N PRO A 10 -5.79 -4.10 11.43
CA PRO A 10 -5.51 -2.85 10.72
C PRO A 10 -4.15 -2.84 10.03
N GLY A 11 -3.14 -3.48 10.64
CA GLY A 11 -1.80 -3.62 10.05
C GLY A 11 -1.79 -4.47 8.77
N VAL A 12 -2.60 -5.52 8.70
CA VAL A 12 -2.72 -6.37 7.50
C VAL A 12 -3.39 -5.60 6.37
N LYS A 13 -4.45 -4.83 6.68
CA LYS A 13 -5.08 -3.94 5.68
C LYS A 13 -4.07 -2.91 5.15
N ALA A 14 -3.32 -2.26 6.04
CA ALA A 14 -2.32 -1.26 5.66
C ALA A 14 -1.23 -1.87 4.76
N PHE A 15 -0.74 -3.07 5.09
CA PHE A 15 0.25 -3.78 4.29
C PHE A 15 -0.26 -4.13 2.90
N LEU A 16 -1.49 -4.66 2.79
CA LEU A 16 -2.09 -5.02 1.51
C LEU A 16 -2.27 -3.80 0.61
N TRP A 17 -2.76 -2.69 1.15
CA TRP A 17 -2.90 -1.44 0.40
C TRP A 17 -1.56 -0.90 -0.09
N ALA A 18 -0.56 -0.89 0.79
CA ALA A 18 0.79 -0.46 0.43
C ALA A 18 1.40 -1.33 -0.67
N LEU A 19 1.26 -2.66 -0.56
CA LEU A 19 1.80 -3.61 -1.53
C LEU A 19 1.15 -3.45 -2.89
N VAL A 20 -0.18 -3.43 -2.94
CA VAL A 20 -0.93 -3.32 -4.20
C VAL A 20 -0.63 -2.00 -4.91
N LEU A 21 -0.66 -0.88 -4.18
CA LEU A 21 -0.40 0.43 -4.78
C LEU A 21 1.05 0.59 -5.23
N ALA A 22 2.02 0.10 -4.45
CA ALA A 22 3.42 0.15 -4.83
C ALA A 22 3.70 -0.70 -6.08
N LEU A 23 3.12 -1.90 -6.17
CA LEU A 23 3.23 -2.75 -7.36
C LEU A 23 2.54 -2.14 -8.57
N TYR A 24 1.37 -1.50 -8.38
CA TYR A 24 0.68 -0.77 -9.43
C TYR A 24 1.53 0.38 -9.99
N ALA A 25 2.10 1.21 -9.12
CA ALA A 25 2.98 2.31 -9.52
C ALA A 25 4.29 1.80 -10.15
N TRP A 26 4.88 0.75 -9.60
CA TRP A 26 6.08 0.11 -10.14
C TRP A 26 5.84 -0.46 -11.55
N GLY A 27 4.76 -1.21 -11.74
CA GLY A 27 4.36 -1.73 -13.04
C GLY A 27 4.07 -0.62 -14.05
N PHE A 28 3.42 0.46 -13.62
CA PHE A 28 3.19 1.63 -14.46
C PHE A 28 4.51 2.28 -14.92
N MET A 29 5.47 2.48 -14.01
CA MET A 29 6.80 3.02 -14.37
C MET A 29 7.51 2.14 -15.40
N LEU A 30 7.47 0.82 -15.24
CA LEU A 30 8.03 -0.10 -16.23
C LEU A 30 7.30 0.01 -17.58
N ALA A 31 5.97 0.13 -17.57
CA ALA A 31 5.16 0.24 -18.78
C ALA A 31 5.45 1.52 -19.58
N VAL A 32 5.79 2.63 -18.91
CA VAL A 32 6.15 3.91 -19.56
C VAL A 32 7.65 4.03 -19.87
N GLY A 33 8.43 2.95 -19.68
CA GLY A 33 9.83 2.89 -20.09
C GLY A 33 10.83 3.48 -19.10
N VAL A 34 10.45 3.64 -17.82
CA VAL A 34 11.40 4.02 -16.76
C VAL A 34 12.44 2.91 -16.57
N ASP A 35 13.69 3.30 -16.34
CA ASP A 35 14.76 2.36 -15.99
C ASP A 35 14.36 1.45 -14.82
N LYS A 36 14.73 0.16 -14.91
CA LYS A 36 14.35 -0.85 -13.91
C LYS A 36 14.89 -0.53 -12.52
N GLY A 37 16.11 0.00 -12.41
CA GLY A 37 16.72 0.40 -11.15
C GLY A 37 15.94 1.53 -10.50
N THR A 38 15.69 2.60 -11.26
CA THR A 38 14.89 3.74 -10.81
C THR A 38 13.48 3.32 -10.40
N ALA A 39 12.79 2.55 -11.24
CA ALA A 39 11.44 2.07 -10.96
C ALA A 39 11.41 1.28 -9.65
N THR A 40 12.35 0.36 -9.45
CA THR A 40 12.41 -0.48 -8.24
C THR A 40 12.64 0.34 -6.97
N ILE A 41 13.57 1.30 -7.00
CA ILE A 41 13.84 2.17 -5.85
C ILE A 41 12.60 3.00 -5.52
N VAL A 42 11.99 3.63 -6.52
CA VAL A 42 10.78 4.44 -6.33
C VAL A 42 9.64 3.56 -5.80
N GLY A 43 9.45 2.34 -6.33
CA GLY A 43 8.45 1.40 -5.85
C GLY A 43 8.62 1.03 -4.37
N LEU A 44 9.86 0.77 -3.93
CA LEU A 44 10.15 0.47 -2.52
C LEU A 44 9.91 1.67 -1.60
N ILE A 45 10.30 2.86 -2.03
CA ILE A 45 10.04 4.10 -1.27
C ILE A 45 8.54 4.36 -1.19
N SER A 46 7.81 4.22 -2.30
CA SER A 46 6.36 4.35 -2.34
C SER A 46 5.68 3.32 -1.45
N PHE A 47 6.12 2.06 -1.44
CA PHE A 47 5.62 1.04 -0.53
C PHE A 47 5.75 1.48 0.94
N GLY A 48 6.95 1.90 1.35
CA GLY A 48 7.19 2.37 2.72
C GLY A 48 6.34 3.59 3.08
N ALA A 49 6.26 4.57 2.17
CA ALA A 49 5.46 5.78 2.37
C ALA A 49 3.95 5.47 2.52
N ILE A 50 3.40 4.65 1.63
CA ILE A 50 1.97 4.27 1.66
C ILE A 50 1.68 3.43 2.90
N PHE A 51 2.57 2.48 3.24
CA PHE A 51 2.41 1.66 4.44
C PHE A 51 2.35 2.51 5.71
N LEU A 52 3.32 3.41 5.89
CA LEU A 52 3.35 4.30 7.05
C LEU A 52 2.15 5.24 7.08
N TYR A 53 1.76 5.79 5.92
CA TYR A 53 0.59 6.65 5.81
C TYR A 53 -0.69 5.94 6.24
N VAL A 54 -1.01 4.79 5.65
CA VAL A 54 -2.22 4.03 5.98
C VAL A 54 -2.15 3.48 7.41
N ARG A 55 -0.96 3.08 7.88
CA ARG A 55 -0.80 2.54 9.23
C ARG A 55 -1.05 3.59 10.31
N VAL A 56 -0.65 4.85 10.09
CA VAL A 56 -0.78 5.93 11.07
C VAL A 56 -2.11 6.66 10.94
N TYR A 57 -2.62 6.84 9.72
CA TYR A 57 -3.78 7.68 9.45
C TYR A 57 -5.05 6.93 9.04
N GLY A 58 -4.96 5.65 8.66
CA GLY A 58 -6.11 4.89 8.13
C GLY A 58 -7.19 4.53 9.17
N GLU A 59 -6.94 4.77 10.46
CA GLU A 59 -7.92 4.56 11.54
C GLU A 59 -8.60 5.87 11.98
N ASN A 60 -8.12 7.03 11.50
CA ASN A 60 -8.62 8.35 11.92
C ASN A 60 -9.86 8.82 11.14
N GLU A 61 -10.35 8.02 10.19
CA GLU A 61 -11.45 8.38 9.29
C GLU A 61 -12.85 8.05 9.87
N GLU A 62 -12.91 7.52 11.10
CA GLU A 62 -14.17 7.18 11.80
C GLU A 62 -14.52 8.14 12.97
N ALA A 63 -13.87 9.31 13.09
CA ALA A 63 -14.12 10.30 14.15
C ALA A 63 -15.16 11.36 13.79
#